data_AF-A0A955ZD58-F1
#
_entry.id   AF-A0A955ZD58-F1
#
_cell.length_a   1.000
_cell.length_b   1.000
_cell.length_c   1.000
_cell.angle_alpha   90.00
_cell.angle_beta   90.00
_cell.angle_gamma   90.00
#
_symmetry.space_group_name_H-M   'P 1'
#
loop_
_entity.id
_entity.type
_entity.pdbx_description
1 polymer ?
#
loop_
_entity_poly.entity_id
_entity_poly.type
_entity_poly.pdbx_seq_one_letter_code
_entity_poly.pdbx_strand_id
1 'polypeptide(L)'
;MTFDEALEAIGVEPGVDDKALRRAYLRAVKAHPPERDPDGFQRVRAAYELLQAQLPYHVAGAGEERSDDYAAADEDQSFDVEGAREESLYWRLMSEPSDVDDAELEAVELGEVGDAVAYAWLERGRPVAAGRALSQQLTLQRERGTLPPSGHILVKTLLTLLAKKKPNAFDKLLRGMRVWLRGHGRPEVFAGHTLAVWSLLDELSRVRKRLDPELVAVMARAMLDGDVPWQDAALSDYRRKHRRAAHKAARLLEREAPGLHGQFGGALGRGNSAGRVTHVVPERGIGRGGGWPIYIFVIFAMNAARVCSSEDRRSTRQADIHQLTTYAVDAGLPVDLVVIGALDRGDCDAARAALVSAYMRPLRVDERRRVDLAEARIVDECPSTTEGGR
;
A
#
# COMPACT_ATOMS: atom_id res chain seq x y z
N MET A 1 31.15 17.85 15.99
CA MET A 1 30.75 16.78 16.91
C MET A 1 31.40 15.51 16.44
N THR A 2 32.20 14.87 17.28
CA THR A 2 32.80 13.55 17.01
C THR A 2 31.82 12.42 17.38
N PHE A 3 32.13 11.16 17.04
CA PHE A 3 31.28 10.03 17.39
C PHE A 3 31.17 9.83 18.91
N ASP A 4 32.29 9.95 19.63
CA ASP A 4 32.33 9.82 21.09
C ASP A 4 31.57 10.96 21.78
N GLU A 5 31.69 12.20 21.28
CA GLU A 5 30.89 13.34 21.76
C GLU A 5 29.39 13.12 21.52
N ALA A 6 29.02 12.46 20.43
CA ALA A 6 27.62 12.16 20.13
C ALA A 6 27.06 11.07 21.07
N LEU A 7 27.84 10.04 21.40
CA LEU A 7 27.47 9.01 22.38
C LEU A 7 27.29 9.62 23.77
N GLU A 8 28.19 10.51 24.19
CA GLU A 8 28.11 11.22 25.46
C GLU A 8 26.88 12.15 25.52
N ALA A 9 26.63 12.90 24.43
CA ALA A 9 25.49 13.80 24.35
C ALA A 9 24.13 13.08 24.42
N ILE A 10 24.04 11.84 23.93
CA ILE A 10 22.83 11.00 23.99
C ILE A 10 22.78 10.17 25.29
N GLY A 11 23.92 9.96 25.96
CA GLY A 11 24.05 9.16 27.17
C GLY A 11 23.96 7.65 26.91
N VAL A 12 24.65 7.17 25.87
CA VAL A 12 24.71 5.74 25.49
C VAL A 12 26.14 5.24 25.39
N GLU A 13 26.33 3.96 25.73
CA GLU A 13 27.61 3.29 25.53
C GLU A 13 27.84 2.91 24.05
N PRO A 14 29.10 2.81 23.59
CA PRO A 14 29.42 2.30 22.26
C PRO A 14 28.84 0.90 22.03
N GLY A 15 28.34 0.62 20.82
CA GLY A 15 27.77 -0.69 20.48
C GLY A 15 26.28 -0.87 20.84
N VAL A 16 25.60 0.21 21.21
CA VAL A 16 24.15 0.25 21.45
C VAL A 16 23.35 -0.16 20.20
N ASP A 17 22.31 -0.97 20.38
CA ASP A 17 21.38 -1.31 19.30
C ASP A 17 20.50 -0.11 18.89
N ASP A 18 19.92 -0.13 17.69
CA ASP A 18 19.11 0.98 17.15
C ASP A 18 17.91 1.33 18.05
N LYS A 19 17.30 0.33 18.69
CA LYS A 19 16.16 0.52 19.60
C LYS A 19 16.59 1.24 20.88
N ALA A 20 17.73 0.88 21.45
CA ALA A 20 18.31 1.49 22.63
C ALA A 20 18.83 2.91 22.32
N LEU A 21 19.40 3.14 21.13
CA LEU A 21 19.76 4.47 20.66
C LEU A 21 18.52 5.37 20.57
N ARG A 22 17.45 4.89 19.91
CA ARG A 22 16.19 5.65 19.78
C ARG A 22 15.57 5.98 21.14
N ARG A 23 15.58 5.04 22.10
CA ARG A 23 15.10 5.30 23.47
C ARG A 23 15.96 6.35 24.20
N ALA A 24 17.27 6.31 24.04
CA ALA A 24 18.16 7.29 24.66
C ALA A 24 17.97 8.69 24.07
N TYR A 25 17.85 8.80 22.74
CA TYR A 25 17.51 10.04 22.07
C TYR A 25 16.20 10.65 22.61
N LEU A 26 15.14 9.86 22.74
CA LEU A 26 13.87 10.36 23.29
C LEU A 26 13.99 10.83 24.74
N ARG A 27 14.83 10.18 25.57
CA ARG A 27 15.13 10.64 26.94
C ARG A 27 15.91 11.96 26.93
N ALA A 28 16.90 12.08 26.05
CA ALA A 28 17.71 13.29 25.91
C ALA A 28 16.87 14.47 25.40
N VAL A 29 15.97 14.25 24.44
CA VAL A 29 15.01 15.28 23.96
C VAL A 29 14.07 15.74 25.08
N LYS A 30 13.58 14.82 25.93
CA LYS A 30 12.77 15.20 27.11
C LYS A 30 13.57 16.01 28.14
N ALA A 31 14.86 15.73 28.30
CA ALA A 31 15.74 16.49 29.20
C ALA A 31 16.04 17.90 28.66
N HIS A 32 16.09 18.05 27.33
CA HIS A 32 16.38 19.29 26.62
C HIS A 32 15.23 19.72 25.69
N PRO A 33 14.09 20.21 26.21
CA PRO A 33 12.98 20.71 25.38
C PRO A 33 13.43 21.94 24.58
N PRO A 34 13.02 22.11 23.30
CA PRO A 34 13.47 23.21 22.45
C PRO A 34 13.05 24.59 22.96
N GLU A 35 11.98 24.69 23.74
CA GLU A 35 11.50 25.94 24.34
C GLU A 35 12.36 26.38 25.53
N ARG A 36 12.95 25.42 26.26
CA ARG A 36 13.70 25.67 27.50
C ARG A 36 15.21 25.62 27.30
N ASP A 37 15.68 24.74 26.43
CA ASP A 37 17.09 24.53 26.10
C ASP A 37 17.25 24.27 24.58
N PRO A 38 17.08 25.30 23.74
CA PRO A 38 17.17 25.16 22.29
C PRO A 38 18.56 24.65 21.84
N ASP A 39 19.62 25.09 22.53
CA ASP A 39 20.99 24.65 22.22
C ASP A 39 21.21 23.19 22.60
N GLY A 40 20.69 22.75 23.75
CA GLY A 40 20.70 21.35 24.17
C GLY A 40 19.93 20.46 23.19
N PHE A 41 18.74 20.89 22.76
CA PHE A 41 17.96 20.17 21.77
C PHE A 41 18.72 20.03 20.44
N GLN A 42 19.34 21.10 19.94
CA GLN A 42 20.16 21.05 18.72
C GLN A 42 21.37 20.12 18.88
N ARG A 43 22.04 20.11 20.03
CA ARG A 43 23.14 19.18 20.32
C ARG A 43 22.67 17.72 20.30
N VAL A 44 21.57 17.40 20.99
CA VAL A 44 21.02 16.05 21.04
C VAL A 44 20.60 15.57 19.66
N ARG A 45 19.98 16.43 18.85
CA ARG A 45 19.59 16.11 17.48
C ARG A 45 20.79 15.86 16.57
N ALA A 46 21.80 16.74 16.61
CA ALA A 46 23.03 16.57 15.83
C ALA A 46 23.78 15.28 16.21
N ALA A 47 23.78 14.93 17.49
CA ALA A 47 24.34 13.67 17.98
C ALA A 47 23.61 12.46 17.40
N TYR A 48 22.28 12.44 17.45
CA TYR A 48 21.48 11.33 16.92
C TYR A 48 21.68 11.14 15.41
N GLU A 49 21.65 12.22 14.62
CA GLU A 49 21.86 12.16 13.17
C GLU A 49 23.26 11.62 12.82
N LEU A 50 24.29 12.00 13.60
CA LEU A 50 25.66 11.49 13.42
C LEU A 50 25.76 10.00 13.76
N LEU A 51 25.18 9.57 14.90
CA LEU A 51 25.18 8.16 15.31
C LEU A 51 24.42 7.28 14.31
N GLN A 52 23.29 7.74 13.79
CA GLN A 52 22.51 7.03 12.79
C GLN A 52 23.27 6.87 11.46
N ALA A 53 24.09 7.87 11.08
CA ALA A 53 24.90 7.80 9.86
C ALA A 53 26.11 6.87 9.99
N GLN A 54 26.65 6.69 11.20
CA GLN A 54 27.87 5.90 11.44
C GLN A 54 27.61 4.48 11.93
N LEU A 55 26.48 4.24 12.60
CA LEU A 55 26.09 2.87 12.93
C LEU A 55 25.76 2.14 11.62
N PRO A 56 26.51 1.07 11.29
CA PRO A 56 26.17 0.27 10.13
C PRO A 56 24.75 -0.22 10.34
N TYR A 57 23.88 0.08 9.37
CA TYR A 57 22.50 -0.36 9.34
C TYR A 57 22.51 -1.89 9.51
N HIS A 58 22.37 -2.37 10.74
CA HIS A 58 22.17 -3.78 11.02
C HIS A 58 20.74 -4.08 10.59
N VAL A 59 20.59 -4.32 9.29
CA VAL A 59 19.48 -5.08 8.74
C VAL A 59 19.67 -6.52 9.21
N ALA A 60 19.55 -6.73 10.52
CA ALA A 60 19.59 -8.00 11.20
C ALA A 60 18.25 -8.19 11.90
N GLY A 61 17.19 -8.26 11.09
CA GLY A 61 16.00 -9.00 11.46
C GLY A 61 16.37 -10.48 11.52
N ALA A 62 16.89 -10.92 12.65
CA ALA A 62 17.06 -12.33 12.97
C ALA A 62 16.77 -12.52 14.47
N GLY A 63 15.51 -12.85 14.76
CA GLY A 63 15.07 -13.79 15.79
C GLY A 63 15.28 -13.44 17.26
N GLU A 64 14.19 -13.61 18.04
CA GLU A 64 14.21 -14.08 19.44
C GLU A 64 14.81 -13.11 20.49
N GLU A 65 14.19 -12.75 21.62
CA GLU A 65 13.18 -13.40 22.45
C GLU A 65 12.29 -12.35 23.16
N ARG A 66 11.07 -12.81 23.40
CA ARG A 66 10.11 -12.33 24.39
C ARG A 66 10.71 -12.38 25.79
N SER A 67 10.86 -11.23 26.45
CA SER A 67 10.91 -11.17 27.91
C SER A 67 9.87 -10.16 28.39
N ASP A 68 8.91 -10.71 29.13
CA ASP A 68 7.85 -10.03 29.85
C ASP A 68 8.49 -9.48 31.15
N ASP A 69 8.63 -8.16 31.28
CA ASP A 69 8.88 -7.47 32.57
C ASP A 69 8.88 -5.95 32.35
N TYR A 70 7.72 -5.29 32.40
CA TYR A 70 7.64 -3.87 32.78
C TYR A 70 6.27 -3.57 33.40
N ALA A 71 6.25 -3.49 34.73
CA ALA A 71 5.17 -2.92 35.52
C ALA A 71 5.50 -1.46 35.89
N ALA A 72 4.48 -0.61 35.79
CA ALA A 72 4.17 0.61 36.55
C ALA A 72 5.23 1.73 36.70
N ALA A 73 4.92 2.90 36.13
CA ALA A 73 4.99 4.22 36.80
C ALA A 73 4.30 5.32 35.96
N ASP A 74 3.32 6.00 36.59
CA ASP A 74 2.96 7.44 36.62
C ASP A 74 3.82 8.42 35.77
N GLU A 75 3.38 9.56 35.22
CA GLU A 75 2.22 10.49 35.32
C GLU A 75 2.33 11.41 34.06
N ASP A 76 1.24 11.83 33.42
CA ASP A 76 0.60 13.17 33.50
C ASP A 76 1.42 14.42 33.01
N GLN A 77 0.80 15.16 32.07
CA GLN A 77 1.05 16.53 31.51
C GLN A 77 2.29 16.78 30.62
N SER A 78 2.23 16.86 29.27
CA SER A 78 1.49 17.69 28.27
C SER A 78 2.18 19.03 27.88
N PHE A 79 2.76 19.06 26.67
CA PHE A 79 3.11 20.26 25.87
C PHE A 79 2.71 20.00 24.39
N ASP A 80 2.29 21.06 23.68
CA ASP A 80 1.30 21.09 22.59
C ASP A 80 1.61 20.42 21.23
N VAL A 81 0.66 19.87 20.45
CA VAL A 81 -0.62 19.20 20.79
C VAL A 81 -1.17 18.36 19.61
N GLU A 82 -0.74 18.50 18.35
CA GLU A 82 -1.34 17.73 17.22
C GLU A 82 -0.50 16.52 16.74
N GLY A 83 0.78 16.70 16.39
CA GLY A 83 1.61 15.61 15.83
C GLY A 83 2.09 14.57 16.85
N ALA A 84 2.34 14.98 18.10
CA ALA A 84 2.71 14.08 19.18
C ALA A 84 1.49 13.35 19.79
N ARG A 85 0.26 13.86 19.58
CA ARG A 85 -0.99 13.26 20.06
C ARG A 85 -1.30 11.96 19.32
N GLU A 86 -1.15 11.94 17.99
CA GLU A 86 -1.36 10.73 17.19
C GLU A 86 -0.40 9.61 17.60
N GLU A 87 0.89 9.92 17.81
CA GLU A 87 1.90 8.93 18.19
C GLU A 87 1.69 8.47 19.66
N SER A 88 1.37 9.38 20.58
CA SER A 88 1.07 9.09 21.99
C SER A 88 -0.17 8.21 22.17
N LEU A 89 -1.27 8.48 21.46
CA LEU A 89 -2.50 7.69 21.53
C LEU A 89 -2.38 6.34 20.83
N TYR A 90 -1.65 6.27 19.73
CA TYR A 90 -1.32 4.99 19.09
C TYR A 90 -0.57 4.07 20.06
N TRP A 91 0.45 4.59 20.76
CA TRP A 91 1.18 3.83 21.77
C TRP A 91 0.37 3.59 23.05
N ARG A 92 -0.49 4.53 23.50
CA ARG A 92 -1.41 4.32 24.66
C ARG A 92 -2.45 3.25 24.39
N LEU A 93 -3.11 3.26 23.24
CA LEU A 93 -4.02 2.18 22.86
C LEU A 93 -3.29 0.83 22.89
N MET A 94 -2.01 0.80 22.48
CA MET A 94 -1.18 -0.40 22.38
C MET A 94 -0.52 -0.86 23.69
N SER A 95 -0.54 -0.06 24.76
CA SER A 95 0.15 -0.35 26.03
C SER A 95 -0.87 -0.63 27.14
N GLU A 96 -0.99 -1.92 27.49
CA GLU A 96 -1.78 -2.55 28.56
C GLU A 96 -3.33 -2.64 28.43
N PRO A 97 -3.95 -3.78 28.83
CA PRO A 97 -5.25 -4.19 28.30
C PRO A 97 -6.47 -3.90 29.19
N SER A 98 -6.33 -3.34 30.40
CA SER A 98 -7.43 -3.30 31.38
C SER A 98 -8.37 -2.10 31.28
N ASP A 99 -7.90 -0.93 30.82
CA ASP A 99 -8.66 0.34 30.93
C ASP A 99 -8.92 1.02 29.57
N VAL A 100 -8.82 0.24 28.49
CA VAL A 100 -8.81 0.71 27.10
C VAL A 100 -10.16 1.32 26.66
N ASP A 101 -11.28 0.91 27.27
CA ASP A 101 -12.60 1.38 26.83
C ASP A 101 -12.84 2.90 27.13
N ASP A 102 -12.22 3.49 28.16
CA ASP A 102 -12.44 4.89 28.55
C ASP A 102 -11.50 5.88 27.81
N ALA A 103 -10.21 5.57 27.70
CA ALA A 103 -9.25 6.40 26.96
C ALA A 103 -9.51 6.42 25.44
N GLU A 104 -10.12 5.36 24.89
CA GLU A 104 -10.55 5.32 23.49
C GLU A 104 -11.82 6.14 23.22
N LEU A 105 -12.73 6.22 24.18
CA LEU A 105 -13.92 7.07 24.09
C LEU A 105 -13.50 8.55 24.05
N GLU A 106 -12.53 8.92 24.87
CA GLU A 106 -11.97 10.28 24.94
C GLU A 106 -11.20 10.65 23.65
N ALA A 107 -10.45 9.71 23.07
CA ALA A 107 -9.74 9.92 21.80
C ALA A 107 -10.68 10.09 20.60
N VAL A 108 -11.83 9.40 20.60
CA VAL A 108 -12.88 9.57 19.58
C VAL A 108 -13.57 10.93 19.71
N GLU A 109 -13.77 11.43 20.94
CA GLU A 109 -14.37 12.75 21.18
C GLU A 109 -13.51 13.92 20.67
N LEU A 110 -12.18 13.78 20.73
CA LEU A 110 -11.26 14.80 20.20
C LEU A 110 -11.24 14.87 18.66
N GLY A 111 -11.80 13.87 17.96
CA GLY A 111 -12.02 13.92 16.51
C GLY A 111 -10.77 13.82 15.64
N GLU A 112 -9.60 13.55 16.21
CA GLU A 112 -8.31 13.51 15.51
C GLU A 112 -7.80 12.08 15.22
N VAL A 113 -8.37 11.03 15.84
CA VAL A 113 -7.67 9.73 15.92
C VAL A 113 -8.41 8.57 15.26
N GLY A 114 -9.43 8.85 14.43
CA GLY A 114 -10.34 7.80 13.98
C GLY A 114 -9.68 6.70 13.11
N ASP A 115 -8.67 7.04 12.30
CA ASP A 115 -7.91 6.07 11.50
C ASP A 115 -6.98 5.19 12.35
N ALA A 116 -6.19 5.81 13.23
CA ALA A 116 -5.27 5.09 14.12
C ALA A 116 -6.02 4.21 15.13
N VAL A 117 -7.13 4.70 15.70
CA VAL A 117 -8.01 3.90 16.58
C VAL A 117 -8.61 2.73 15.81
N ALA A 118 -9.14 2.97 14.61
CA ALA A 118 -9.70 1.89 13.80
C ALA A 118 -8.65 0.83 13.44
N TYR A 119 -7.43 1.26 13.11
CA TYR A 119 -6.32 0.36 12.82
C TYR A 119 -5.95 -0.49 14.04
N ALA A 120 -5.77 0.13 15.20
CA ALA A 120 -5.46 -0.56 16.45
C ALA A 120 -6.55 -1.59 16.81
N TRP A 121 -7.83 -1.27 16.58
CA TRP A 121 -8.92 -2.22 16.75
C TRP A 121 -8.89 -3.40 15.78
N LEU A 122 -8.48 -3.19 14.53
CA LEU A 122 -8.31 -4.27 13.57
C LEU A 122 -7.20 -5.22 14.01
N GLU A 123 -6.06 -4.69 14.47
CA GLU A 123 -4.93 -5.49 14.97
C GLU A 123 -5.31 -6.31 16.21
N ARG A 124 -6.18 -5.78 17.08
CA ARG A 124 -6.77 -6.54 18.20
C ARG A 124 -7.86 -7.54 17.81
N GLY A 125 -8.16 -7.70 16.52
CA GLY A 125 -9.23 -8.58 16.05
C GLY A 125 -10.63 -8.14 16.47
N ARG A 126 -10.84 -6.83 16.74
CA ARG A 126 -12.12 -6.21 17.13
C ARG A 126 -12.71 -5.37 15.97
N PRO A 127 -13.07 -5.96 14.81
CA PRO A 127 -13.48 -5.20 13.63
C PRO A 127 -14.81 -4.46 13.80
N VAL A 128 -15.67 -4.89 14.74
CA VAL A 128 -16.93 -4.17 15.05
C VAL A 128 -16.64 -2.87 15.80
N ALA A 129 -15.58 -2.82 16.62
CA ALA A 129 -15.14 -1.60 17.27
C ALA A 129 -14.51 -0.65 16.24
N ALA A 130 -13.61 -1.16 15.39
CA ALA A 130 -13.06 -0.41 14.25
C ALA A 130 -14.16 0.21 13.37
N GLY A 131 -15.17 -0.59 12.99
CA GLY A 131 -16.28 -0.10 12.18
C GLY A 131 -17.17 0.94 12.87
N ARG A 132 -17.26 0.91 14.21
CA ARG A 132 -17.97 1.94 14.99
C ARG A 132 -17.18 3.24 15.01
N ALA A 133 -15.87 3.18 15.30
CA ALA A 133 -14.98 4.34 15.27
C ALA A 133 -15.01 5.05 13.91
N LEU A 134 -14.83 4.31 12.81
CA LEU A 134 -14.90 4.87 11.46
C LEU A 134 -16.28 5.46 11.12
N SER A 135 -17.36 4.85 11.62
CA SER A 135 -18.70 5.39 11.40
C SER A 135 -18.91 6.73 12.12
N GLN A 136 -18.39 6.88 13.34
CA GLN A 136 -18.43 8.13 14.10
C GLN A 136 -17.57 9.20 13.42
N GLN A 137 -16.36 8.84 13.00
CA GLN A 137 -15.46 9.73 12.26
C GLN A 137 -16.09 10.23 10.96
N LEU A 138 -16.73 9.37 10.16
CA LEU A 138 -17.44 9.76 8.95
C LEU A 138 -18.57 10.77 9.21
N THR A 139 -19.26 10.66 10.35
CA THR A 139 -20.28 11.63 10.76
C THR A 139 -19.64 12.97 11.11
N LEU A 140 -18.61 12.97 11.97
CA LEU A 140 -17.90 14.19 12.40
C LEU A 140 -17.26 14.92 11.21
N GLN A 141 -16.60 14.19 10.31
CA GLN A 141 -15.93 14.79 9.14
C GLN A 141 -16.94 15.35 8.14
N ARG A 142 -18.13 14.74 8.02
CA ARG A 142 -19.22 15.30 7.21
C ARG A 142 -19.71 16.64 7.78
N GLU A 143 -19.80 16.75 9.11
CA GLU A 143 -20.23 17.99 9.77
C GLU A 143 -19.15 19.09 9.68
N ARG A 144 -17.88 18.70 9.77
CA ARG A 144 -16.72 19.62 9.70
C ARG A 144 -16.28 19.95 8.27
N GLY A 145 -16.75 19.23 7.25
CA GLY A 145 -16.32 19.39 5.86
C GLY A 145 -14.86 18.97 5.63
N THR A 146 -14.32 18.10 6.47
CA THR A 146 -12.92 17.63 6.39
C THR A 146 -12.80 16.38 5.53
N LEU A 147 -11.55 16.03 5.19
CA LEU A 147 -11.22 14.80 4.46
C LEU A 147 -11.73 13.55 5.23
N PRO A 148 -12.10 12.47 4.52
CA PRO A 148 -12.62 11.25 5.13
C PRO A 148 -11.50 10.44 5.80
N PRO A 149 -11.83 9.32 6.49
CA PRO A 149 -10.83 8.37 6.94
C PRO A 149 -10.11 7.76 5.74
N SER A 150 -8.90 7.27 5.94
CA SER A 150 -8.09 6.72 4.88
C SER A 150 -8.81 5.57 4.17
N GLY A 151 -8.85 5.65 2.83
CA GLY A 151 -9.60 4.71 2.01
C GLY A 151 -9.17 3.25 2.23
N HIS A 152 -7.88 3.02 2.51
CA HIS A 152 -7.36 1.68 2.78
C HIS A 152 -7.89 1.11 4.11
N ILE A 153 -7.97 1.91 5.18
CA ILE A 153 -8.51 1.48 6.49
C ILE A 153 -10.00 1.18 6.38
N LEU A 154 -10.75 2.02 5.65
CA LEU A 154 -12.17 1.78 5.38
C LEU A 154 -12.39 0.45 4.64
N VAL A 155 -11.65 0.21 3.55
CA VAL A 155 -11.75 -1.02 2.76
C VAL A 155 -11.34 -2.24 3.60
N LYS A 156 -10.19 -2.18 4.30
CA LYS A 156 -9.71 -3.26 5.20
C LYS A 156 -10.77 -3.58 6.26
N THR A 157 -11.37 -2.57 6.89
CA THR A 157 -12.40 -2.76 7.91
C THR A 157 -13.66 -3.41 7.35
N LEU A 158 -14.18 -2.90 6.22
CA LEU A 158 -15.36 -3.45 5.58
C LEU A 158 -15.17 -4.91 5.17
N LEU A 159 -14.03 -5.25 4.57
CA LEU A 159 -13.73 -6.64 4.21
C LEU A 159 -13.56 -7.52 5.46
N THR A 160 -12.90 -7.04 6.50
CA THR A 160 -12.74 -7.78 7.76
C THR A 160 -14.11 -8.07 8.41
N LEU A 161 -15.04 -7.10 8.39
CA LEU A 161 -16.41 -7.29 8.86
C LEU A 161 -17.15 -8.37 8.07
N LEU A 162 -17.00 -8.43 6.74
CA LEU A 162 -17.57 -9.51 5.93
C LEU A 162 -16.91 -10.86 6.21
N ALA A 163 -15.58 -10.91 6.29
CA ALA A 163 -14.80 -12.12 6.57
C ALA A 163 -15.14 -12.75 7.95
N LYS A 164 -15.51 -11.91 8.93
CA LYS A 164 -15.95 -12.32 10.27
C LYS A 164 -17.48 -12.46 10.39
N LYS A 165 -18.21 -12.44 9.26
CA LYS A 165 -19.67 -12.61 9.20
C LYS A 165 -20.43 -11.62 10.10
N LYS A 166 -20.05 -10.33 10.08
CA LYS A 166 -20.69 -9.23 10.82
C LYS A 166 -21.46 -8.28 9.89
N PRO A 167 -22.56 -8.74 9.25
CA PRO A 167 -23.23 -7.99 8.19
C PRO A 167 -23.85 -6.66 8.66
N ASN A 168 -24.35 -6.59 9.89
CA ASN A 168 -25.00 -5.38 10.43
C ASN A 168 -24.00 -4.22 10.60
N ALA A 169 -22.84 -4.51 11.18
CA ALA A 169 -21.77 -3.52 11.33
C ALA A 169 -21.24 -3.07 9.97
N PHE A 170 -21.10 -3.99 9.02
CA PHE A 170 -20.77 -3.67 7.63
C PHE A 170 -21.81 -2.72 7.00
N ASP A 171 -23.10 -3.03 7.11
CA ASP A 171 -24.17 -2.21 6.51
C ASP A 171 -24.18 -0.79 7.06
N LYS A 172 -23.94 -0.66 8.38
CA LYS A 172 -23.88 0.64 9.05
C LYS A 172 -22.71 1.47 8.51
N LEU A 173 -21.51 0.90 8.48
CA LEU A 173 -20.31 1.58 8.00
C LEU A 173 -20.42 1.93 6.51
N LEU A 174 -20.82 0.97 5.67
CA LEU A 174 -20.97 1.19 4.23
C LEU A 174 -22.02 2.27 3.91
N ARG A 175 -23.11 2.33 4.67
CA ARG A 175 -24.12 3.38 4.54
C ARG A 175 -23.55 4.75 4.88
N GLY A 176 -22.86 4.88 6.02
CA GLY A 176 -22.21 6.13 6.42
C GLY A 176 -21.25 6.62 5.34
N MET A 177 -20.42 5.72 4.84
CA MET A 177 -19.48 5.99 3.76
C MET A 177 -20.18 6.44 2.47
N ARG A 178 -21.22 5.75 2.01
CA ARG A 178 -21.98 6.16 0.81
C ARG A 178 -22.71 7.49 0.97
N VAL A 179 -23.15 7.83 2.19
CA VAL A 179 -23.70 9.15 2.47
C VAL A 179 -22.61 10.21 2.35
N TRP A 180 -21.43 9.96 2.92
CA TRP A 180 -20.29 10.87 2.84
C TRP A 180 -19.83 11.10 1.39
N LEU A 181 -19.67 10.02 0.60
CA LEU A 181 -19.26 10.08 -0.81
C LEU A 181 -20.23 10.87 -1.70
N ARG A 182 -21.53 10.81 -1.41
CA ARG A 182 -22.53 11.58 -2.17
C ARG A 182 -22.43 13.08 -1.91
N GLY A 183 -21.99 13.48 -0.71
CA GLY A 183 -21.83 14.88 -0.35
C GLY A 183 -20.55 15.53 -0.89
N HIS A 184 -19.47 14.76 -1.04
CA HIS A 184 -18.14 15.30 -1.34
C HIS A 184 -17.62 14.92 -2.74
N GLY A 185 -18.36 14.11 -3.51
CA GLY A 185 -17.94 13.62 -4.83
C GLY A 185 -17.14 12.32 -4.77
N ARG A 186 -16.73 11.79 -5.94
CA ARG A 186 -15.86 10.61 -6.00
C ARG A 186 -14.50 11.00 -5.42
N PRO A 187 -14.03 10.32 -4.37
CA PRO A 187 -12.94 10.88 -3.60
C PRO A 187 -11.62 10.42 -4.21
N GLU A 188 -10.69 11.36 -4.34
CA GLU A 188 -9.28 11.08 -4.58
C GLU A 188 -8.67 10.15 -3.52
N VAL A 189 -9.41 9.92 -2.42
CA VAL A 189 -9.11 9.04 -1.29
C VAL A 189 -9.01 7.57 -1.69
N PHE A 190 -9.61 7.19 -2.82
CA PHE A 190 -9.36 5.89 -3.44
C PHE A 190 -8.39 6.05 -4.60
N ALA A 191 -7.13 5.74 -4.36
CA ALA A 191 -6.10 5.67 -5.41
C ALA A 191 -5.59 4.23 -5.60
N GLY A 192 -5.13 3.95 -6.82
CA GLY A 192 -4.42 2.72 -7.18
C GLY A 192 -5.17 1.44 -6.79
N HIS A 193 -4.48 0.58 -6.04
CA HIS A 193 -5.00 -0.72 -5.61
C HIS A 193 -6.28 -0.59 -4.76
N THR A 194 -6.35 0.39 -3.85
CA THR A 194 -7.52 0.60 -2.98
C THR A 194 -8.79 0.88 -3.79
N LEU A 195 -8.69 1.62 -4.89
CA LEU A 195 -9.81 1.88 -5.79
C LEU A 195 -10.31 0.61 -6.50
N ALA A 196 -9.38 -0.26 -6.91
CA ALA A 196 -9.72 -1.55 -7.52
C ALA A 196 -10.47 -2.44 -6.52
N VAL A 197 -9.95 -2.57 -5.29
CA VAL A 197 -10.59 -3.35 -4.22
C VAL A 197 -11.94 -2.75 -3.84
N TRP A 198 -12.05 -1.42 -3.75
CA TRP A 198 -13.31 -0.73 -3.49
C TRP A 198 -14.37 -1.04 -4.55
N SER A 199 -13.99 -1.08 -5.83
CA SER A 199 -14.92 -1.40 -6.92
C SER A 199 -15.50 -2.80 -6.79
N LEU A 200 -14.66 -3.79 -6.47
CA LEU A 200 -15.07 -5.16 -6.19
C LEU A 200 -15.94 -5.26 -4.92
N LEU A 201 -15.61 -4.50 -3.88
CA LEU A 201 -16.35 -4.47 -2.63
C LEU A 201 -17.75 -3.87 -2.81
N ASP A 202 -17.87 -2.82 -3.63
CA ASP A 202 -19.16 -2.22 -3.95
C ASP A 202 -20.05 -3.20 -4.72
N GLU A 203 -19.51 -3.92 -5.72
CA GLU A 203 -20.21 -5.02 -6.37
C GLU A 203 -20.64 -6.11 -5.36
N LEU A 204 -19.74 -6.55 -4.49
CA LEU A 204 -20.01 -7.58 -3.48
C LEU A 204 -21.16 -7.17 -2.57
N SER A 205 -21.17 -5.90 -2.16
CA SER A 205 -22.21 -5.36 -1.30
C SER A 205 -23.62 -5.41 -1.91
N ARG A 206 -23.74 -5.34 -3.24
CA ARG A 206 -25.01 -5.39 -3.97
C ARG A 206 -25.56 -6.82 -4.05
N VAL A 207 -24.68 -7.80 -4.27
CA VAL A 207 -25.08 -9.21 -4.47
C VAL A 207 -25.09 -10.05 -3.20
N ARG A 208 -24.35 -9.67 -2.14
CA ARG A 208 -24.12 -10.51 -0.95
C ARG A 208 -25.38 -11.04 -0.26
N LYS A 209 -26.49 -10.30 -0.26
CA LYS A 209 -27.75 -10.75 0.37
C LYS A 209 -28.37 -11.96 -0.33
N ARG A 210 -27.95 -12.24 -1.56
CA ARG A 210 -28.40 -13.36 -2.40
C ARG A 210 -27.33 -14.46 -2.51
N LEU A 211 -26.16 -14.23 -1.94
CA LEU A 211 -25.07 -15.19 -1.86
C LEU A 211 -25.10 -15.92 -0.51
N ASP A 212 -24.44 -17.07 -0.49
CA ASP A 212 -24.19 -17.79 0.75
C ASP A 212 -23.26 -16.96 1.66
N PRO A 213 -23.58 -16.77 2.97
CA PRO A 213 -22.75 -16.00 3.88
C PRO A 213 -21.32 -16.53 4.05
N GLU A 214 -21.11 -17.84 3.89
CA GLU A 214 -19.77 -18.45 3.92
C GLU A 214 -18.99 -18.09 2.66
N LEU A 215 -19.62 -18.14 1.49
CA LEU A 215 -18.98 -17.69 0.25
C LEU A 215 -18.57 -16.23 0.32
N VAL A 216 -19.45 -15.36 0.84
CA VAL A 216 -19.14 -13.92 1.02
C VAL A 216 -17.93 -13.73 1.93
N ALA A 217 -17.83 -14.51 3.01
CA ALA A 217 -16.69 -14.44 3.92
C ALA A 217 -15.39 -14.93 3.27
N VAL A 218 -15.44 -15.98 2.45
CA VAL A 218 -14.29 -16.48 1.68
C VAL A 218 -13.82 -15.44 0.66
N MET A 219 -14.73 -14.87 -0.13
CA MET A 219 -14.38 -13.82 -1.10
C MET A 219 -13.77 -12.59 -0.42
N ALA A 220 -14.31 -12.18 0.74
CA ALA A 220 -13.79 -11.04 1.48
C ALA A 220 -12.37 -11.27 2.03
N ARG A 221 -12.01 -12.50 2.41
CA ARG A 221 -10.63 -12.86 2.82
C ARG A 221 -9.69 -12.82 1.63
N ALA A 222 -10.06 -13.46 0.52
CA ALA A 222 -9.27 -13.42 -0.70
C ALA A 222 -8.98 -11.98 -1.19
N MET A 223 -9.93 -11.04 -0.99
CA MET A 223 -9.71 -9.62 -1.28
C MET A 223 -8.79 -8.91 -0.28
N LEU A 224 -8.78 -9.30 1.00
CA LEU A 224 -7.88 -8.75 2.02
C LEU A 224 -6.43 -9.17 1.78
N ASP A 225 -6.23 -10.41 1.35
CA ASP A 225 -4.90 -10.98 1.17
C ASP A 225 -4.20 -10.44 -0.09
N GLY A 226 -4.93 -9.71 -0.96
CA GLY A 226 -4.38 -9.09 -2.17
C GLY A 226 -3.96 -10.08 -3.27
N ASP A 227 -4.05 -11.38 -2.99
CA ASP A 227 -3.57 -12.46 -3.85
C ASP A 227 -4.74 -13.04 -4.68
N VAL A 228 -5.09 -12.32 -5.74
CA VAL A 228 -6.14 -12.74 -6.69
C VAL A 228 -5.71 -13.83 -7.70
N PRO A 229 -4.43 -14.02 -8.10
CA PRO A 229 -4.12 -14.92 -9.22
C PRO A 229 -4.32 -16.42 -8.97
N TRP A 230 -4.39 -16.90 -7.71
CA TRP A 230 -4.39 -18.34 -7.41
C TRP A 230 -5.61 -18.80 -6.61
N GLN A 231 -6.81 -18.48 -7.10
CA GLN A 231 -8.08 -19.20 -6.85
C GLN A 231 -8.10 -20.03 -5.55
N ASP A 232 -8.04 -19.28 -4.45
CA ASP A 232 -7.86 -19.69 -3.07
C ASP A 232 -8.34 -21.13 -2.79
N ALA A 233 -7.49 -21.93 -2.16
CA ALA A 233 -7.85 -23.26 -1.68
C ALA A 233 -9.19 -23.23 -0.91
N ALA A 234 -9.51 -22.10 -0.25
CA ALA A 234 -10.80 -21.88 0.38
C ALA A 234 -11.99 -21.78 -0.60
N LEU A 235 -11.85 -21.11 -1.75
CA LEU A 235 -12.89 -21.09 -2.79
C LEU A 235 -13.07 -22.46 -3.45
N SER A 236 -11.96 -23.16 -3.68
CA SER A 236 -11.97 -24.53 -4.21
C SER A 236 -12.62 -25.51 -3.23
N ASP A 237 -12.29 -25.39 -1.93
CA ASP A 237 -12.92 -26.16 -0.85
C ASP A 237 -14.41 -25.84 -0.72
N TYR A 238 -14.76 -24.55 -0.73
CA TYR A 238 -16.16 -24.10 -0.71
C TYR A 238 -16.94 -24.69 -1.91
N ARG A 239 -16.40 -24.63 -3.14
CA ARG A 239 -17.05 -25.22 -4.32
C ARG A 239 -17.23 -26.73 -4.16
N ARG A 240 -16.23 -27.44 -3.62
CA ARG A 240 -16.30 -28.88 -3.38
C ARG A 240 -17.42 -29.23 -2.40
N LYS A 241 -17.54 -28.48 -1.30
CA LYS A 241 -18.57 -28.66 -0.27
C LYS A 241 -19.96 -28.21 -0.73
N HIS A 242 -20.05 -27.14 -1.54
CA HIS A 242 -21.29 -26.44 -1.88
C HIS A 242 -21.51 -26.30 -3.40
N ARG A 243 -21.29 -27.37 -4.17
CA ARG A 243 -21.28 -27.35 -5.66
C ARG A 243 -22.47 -26.64 -6.31
N ARG A 244 -23.70 -26.89 -5.83
CA ARG A 244 -24.91 -26.25 -6.37
C ARG A 244 -24.95 -24.74 -6.05
N ALA A 245 -24.59 -24.36 -4.83
CA ALA A 245 -24.56 -22.96 -4.40
C ALA A 245 -23.45 -22.17 -5.13
N ALA A 246 -22.27 -22.78 -5.31
CA ALA A 246 -21.17 -22.19 -6.08
C ALA A 246 -21.57 -21.92 -7.55
N HIS A 247 -22.22 -22.88 -8.21
CA HIS A 247 -22.70 -22.69 -9.59
C HIS A 247 -23.80 -21.61 -9.69
N LYS A 248 -24.71 -21.56 -8.71
CA LYS A 248 -25.72 -20.48 -8.62
C LYS A 248 -25.07 -19.11 -8.38
N ALA A 249 -24.05 -19.06 -7.53
CA ALA A 249 -23.29 -17.85 -7.25
C ALA A 249 -22.54 -17.36 -8.49
N ALA A 250 -21.85 -18.24 -9.24
CA ALA A 250 -21.17 -17.87 -10.47
C ALA A 250 -22.11 -17.19 -11.48
N ARG A 251 -23.29 -17.76 -11.74
CA ARG A 251 -24.31 -17.16 -12.61
C ARG A 251 -24.86 -15.83 -12.08
N LEU A 252 -24.96 -15.70 -10.76
CA LEU A 252 -25.40 -14.46 -10.14
C LEU A 252 -24.36 -13.36 -10.34
N LEU A 253 -23.08 -13.67 -10.09
CA LEU A 253 -21.96 -12.75 -10.29
C LEU A 253 -21.85 -12.34 -11.76
N GLU A 254 -21.95 -13.28 -12.70
CA GLU A 254 -21.93 -13.00 -14.14
C GLU A 254 -22.95 -11.92 -14.54
N ARG A 255 -24.16 -11.97 -13.98
CA ARG A 255 -25.24 -11.03 -14.30
C ARG A 255 -25.16 -9.71 -13.54
N GLU A 256 -24.76 -9.73 -12.27
CA GLU A 256 -24.97 -8.60 -11.35
C GLU A 256 -23.67 -7.98 -10.79
N ALA A 257 -22.54 -8.66 -10.97
CA ALA A 257 -21.24 -8.27 -10.44
C ALA A 257 -20.10 -8.77 -11.36
N PRO A 258 -19.98 -8.21 -12.59
CA PRO A 258 -19.07 -8.71 -13.60
C PRO A 258 -17.59 -8.58 -13.21
N GLY A 259 -17.22 -7.57 -12.41
CA GLY A 259 -15.88 -7.45 -11.86
C GLY A 259 -15.54 -8.60 -10.92
N LEU A 260 -16.45 -8.92 -9.99
CA LEU A 260 -16.31 -10.10 -9.13
C LEU A 260 -16.35 -11.41 -9.93
N HIS A 261 -17.15 -11.51 -10.98
CA HIS A 261 -17.15 -12.68 -11.85
C HIS A 261 -15.80 -12.84 -12.57
N GLY A 262 -15.21 -11.75 -13.05
CA GLY A 262 -13.87 -11.78 -13.65
C GLY A 262 -12.81 -12.34 -12.70
N GLN A 263 -12.91 -12.01 -11.40
CA GLN A 263 -11.95 -12.48 -10.40
C GLN A 263 -12.26 -13.88 -9.85
N PHE A 264 -13.53 -14.19 -9.57
CA PHE A 264 -13.94 -15.38 -8.82
C PHE A 264 -14.73 -16.40 -9.65
N GLY A 265 -15.20 -16.04 -10.84
CA GLY A 265 -16.07 -16.87 -11.68
C GLY A 265 -15.42 -18.18 -12.11
N GLY A 266 -14.12 -18.17 -12.41
CA GLY A 266 -13.36 -19.37 -12.74
C GLY A 266 -13.30 -20.38 -11.58
N ALA A 267 -13.09 -19.89 -10.36
CA ALA A 267 -13.04 -20.72 -9.16
C ALA A 267 -14.43 -21.29 -8.79
N LEU A 268 -15.50 -20.54 -9.02
CA LEU A 268 -16.87 -20.91 -8.66
C LEU A 268 -17.60 -21.75 -9.73
N GLY A 269 -17.23 -21.56 -11.01
CA GLY A 269 -17.84 -22.23 -12.15
C GLY A 269 -17.47 -23.71 -12.29
N ARG A 270 -18.15 -24.38 -13.22
CA ARG A 270 -17.72 -25.70 -13.71
C ARG A 270 -16.39 -25.47 -14.42
N GLY A 271 -15.32 -26.15 -13.98
CA GLY A 271 -13.96 -26.04 -14.51
C GLY A 271 -13.78 -26.51 -15.97
N ASN A 272 -14.65 -26.09 -16.88
CA ASN A 272 -14.53 -26.32 -18.31
C ASN A 272 -13.71 -25.24 -19.03
N SER A 273 -13.09 -24.30 -18.31
CA SER A 273 -11.90 -23.58 -18.78
C SER A 273 -10.64 -24.46 -18.74
N ALA A 274 -10.80 -25.77 -18.97
CA ALA A 274 -9.78 -26.59 -19.64
C ALA A 274 -9.70 -26.25 -21.15
N GLY A 275 -10.17 -25.06 -21.56
CA GLY A 275 -9.41 -24.26 -22.51
C GLY A 275 -8.03 -24.02 -21.92
N ARG A 276 -7.18 -25.02 -22.12
CA ARG A 276 -5.75 -25.05 -21.92
C ARG A 276 -5.23 -23.63 -22.23
N VAL A 277 -4.95 -22.83 -21.20
CA VAL A 277 -3.85 -21.87 -21.30
C VAL A 277 -2.64 -22.78 -21.35
N THR A 278 -2.36 -23.31 -22.54
CA THR A 278 -1.03 -23.80 -22.82
C THR A 278 -0.13 -22.62 -22.54
N HIS A 279 0.75 -22.74 -21.57
CA HIS A 279 2.08 -22.20 -21.74
C HIS A 279 2.72 -22.91 -22.95
N VAL A 280 2.27 -22.57 -24.16
CA VAL A 280 3.14 -22.57 -25.33
C VAL A 280 3.98 -21.33 -25.13
N VAL A 281 5.28 -21.51 -25.00
CA VAL A 281 6.27 -20.47 -25.25
C VAL A 281 5.94 -19.88 -26.62
N PRO A 282 5.52 -18.61 -26.75
CA PRO A 282 5.18 -18.07 -28.06
C PRO A 282 6.49 -17.67 -28.75
N GLU A 283 6.95 -18.53 -29.65
CA GLU A 283 7.47 -17.99 -30.91
C GLU A 283 6.28 -17.41 -31.69
N ARG A 284 6.31 -16.09 -31.88
CA ARG A 284 5.61 -15.27 -32.91
C ARG A 284 4.16 -15.65 -33.25
N GLY A 285 3.22 -14.81 -32.82
CA GLY A 285 1.89 -14.72 -33.45
C GLY A 285 0.89 -13.88 -32.65
N ILE A 286 0.62 -12.66 -33.10
CA ILE A 286 -0.33 -11.72 -32.48
C ILE A 286 -1.75 -12.29 -32.58
N GLY A 287 -2.36 -12.60 -31.43
CA GLY A 287 -3.76 -13.02 -31.29
C GLY A 287 -4.45 -12.26 -30.15
N ARG A 288 -5.58 -11.61 -30.48
CA ARG A 288 -6.42 -10.78 -29.60
C ARG A 288 -7.00 -11.57 -28.42
N GLY A 289 -6.81 -11.09 -27.19
CA GLY A 289 -7.65 -11.46 -26.04
C GLY A 289 -6.99 -11.24 -24.67
N GLY A 290 -7.41 -10.20 -23.94
CA GLY A 290 -7.02 -9.96 -22.54
C GLY A 290 -6.94 -8.47 -22.20
N GLY A 291 -8.05 -7.89 -21.75
CA GLY A 291 -8.27 -6.43 -21.70
C GLY A 291 -7.70 -5.65 -20.50
N TRP A 292 -6.74 -6.18 -19.75
CA TRP A 292 -6.13 -5.44 -18.63
C TRP A 292 -4.95 -4.55 -19.03
N PRO A 293 -4.00 -5.01 -19.87
CA PRO A 293 -2.92 -4.15 -20.37
C PRO A 293 -3.46 -3.01 -21.25
N ILE A 294 -4.56 -3.25 -21.98
CA ILE A 294 -5.21 -2.24 -22.82
C ILE A 294 -5.78 -1.10 -21.98
N TYR A 295 -6.25 -1.35 -20.76
CA TYR A 295 -6.87 -0.29 -19.95
C TYR A 295 -5.82 0.70 -19.42
N ILE A 296 -4.67 0.19 -18.98
CA ILE A 296 -3.51 1.01 -18.60
C ILE A 296 -2.95 1.72 -19.85
N PHE A 297 -2.86 1.02 -20.98
CA PHE A 297 -2.38 1.59 -22.24
C PHE A 297 -3.32 2.67 -22.80
N VAL A 298 -4.65 2.53 -22.67
CA VAL A 298 -5.63 3.53 -23.11
C VAL A 298 -5.61 4.76 -22.20
N ILE A 299 -5.46 4.59 -20.88
CA ILE A 299 -5.28 5.74 -19.97
C ILE A 299 -3.97 6.48 -20.29
N PHE A 300 -2.89 5.73 -20.56
CA PHE A 300 -1.60 6.30 -20.95
C PHE A 300 -1.68 6.97 -22.33
N ALA A 301 -2.35 6.36 -23.30
CA ALA A 301 -2.55 6.90 -24.64
C ALA A 301 -3.50 8.10 -24.66
N MET A 302 -4.51 8.17 -23.79
CA MET A 302 -5.39 9.33 -23.66
C MET A 302 -4.70 10.50 -22.97
N ASN A 303 -3.82 10.24 -21.99
CA ASN A 303 -2.96 11.26 -21.41
C ASN A 303 -1.87 11.73 -22.39
N ALA A 304 -1.27 10.81 -23.15
CA ALA A 304 -0.32 11.14 -24.21
C ALA A 304 -1.00 11.91 -25.36
N ALA A 305 -2.21 11.55 -25.77
CA ALA A 305 -2.96 12.27 -26.81
C ALA A 305 -3.36 13.69 -26.37
N ARG A 306 -3.63 13.91 -25.07
CA ARG A 306 -3.82 15.26 -24.50
C ARG A 306 -2.55 16.09 -24.53
N VAL A 307 -1.39 15.46 -24.35
CA VAL A 307 -0.08 16.10 -24.46
C VAL A 307 0.32 16.30 -25.94
N CYS A 308 -0.13 15.45 -26.85
CA CYS A 308 0.19 15.51 -28.27
C CYS A 308 -0.66 16.52 -29.08
N SER A 309 -1.69 17.15 -28.51
CA SER A 309 -2.55 18.08 -29.26
C SER A 309 -2.03 19.53 -29.32
N SER A 310 -0.77 19.80 -28.96
CA SER A 310 -0.13 21.09 -29.21
C SER A 310 0.99 20.95 -30.25
N GLU A 311 0.71 21.42 -31.46
CA GLU A 311 1.64 21.48 -32.60
C GLU A 311 2.68 22.58 -32.40
N ASP A 312 3.68 22.39 -31.53
CA ASP A 312 5.01 22.92 -31.82
C ASP A 312 6.13 22.34 -30.95
N ARG A 313 7.33 22.25 -31.54
CA ARG A 313 8.65 21.90 -30.96
C ARG A 313 9.05 20.42 -30.87
N ARG A 314 10.01 20.03 -31.72
CA ARG A 314 10.73 18.75 -31.70
C ARG A 314 11.84 18.68 -30.62
N SER A 315 12.36 19.81 -30.12
CA SER A 315 13.45 19.79 -29.12
C SER A 315 12.99 19.55 -27.69
N THR A 316 11.76 19.95 -27.34
CA THR A 316 11.17 19.66 -26.01
C THR A 316 10.85 18.18 -25.85
N ARG A 317 10.52 17.48 -26.94
CA ARG A 317 10.10 16.07 -26.94
C ARG A 317 11.17 15.11 -26.40
N GLN A 318 12.45 15.36 -26.66
CA GLN A 318 13.51 14.44 -26.25
C GLN A 318 13.84 14.58 -24.75
N ALA A 319 13.73 15.81 -24.21
CA ALA A 319 13.87 16.06 -22.77
C ALA A 319 12.69 15.47 -21.97
N ASP A 320 11.47 15.60 -22.49
CA ASP A 320 10.26 15.10 -21.83
C ASP A 320 10.22 13.56 -21.80
N ILE A 321 10.63 12.90 -22.90
CA ILE A 321 10.68 11.43 -22.97
C ILE A 321 11.72 10.85 -22.01
N HIS A 322 12.89 11.48 -21.90
CA HIS A 322 13.91 11.07 -20.93
C HIS A 322 13.39 11.18 -19.49
N GLN A 323 12.74 12.30 -19.14
CA GLN A 323 12.15 12.49 -17.81
C GLN A 323 11.04 11.48 -17.50
N LEU A 324 10.16 11.20 -18.47
CA LEU A 324 9.08 10.22 -18.30
C LEU A 324 9.60 8.80 -18.10
N THR A 325 10.71 8.46 -18.77
CA THR A 325 11.36 7.15 -18.66
C THR A 325 12.02 6.98 -17.30
N THR A 326 12.72 8.00 -16.81
CA THR A 326 13.30 8.03 -15.45
C THR A 326 12.21 7.96 -14.38
N TYR A 327 11.13 8.74 -14.53
CA TYR A 327 9.99 8.73 -13.60
C TYR A 327 9.29 7.36 -13.55
N ALA A 328 9.18 6.68 -14.70
CA ALA A 328 8.61 5.33 -14.77
C ALA A 328 9.43 4.30 -13.98
N VAL A 329 10.76 4.33 -14.12
CA VAL A 329 11.67 3.49 -13.31
C VAL A 329 11.58 3.88 -11.83
N ASP A 330 11.48 5.19 -11.55
CA ASP A 330 11.38 5.67 -10.18
C ASP A 330 10.09 5.24 -9.48
N ALA A 331 8.99 5.17 -10.22
CA ALA A 331 7.69 4.67 -9.78
C ALA A 331 7.62 3.13 -9.63
N GLY A 332 8.73 2.41 -9.81
CA GLY A 332 8.81 0.96 -9.60
C GLY A 332 8.27 0.11 -10.74
N LEU A 333 8.18 0.68 -11.96
CA LEU A 333 7.86 -0.13 -13.13
C LEU A 333 9.02 -1.08 -13.47
N PRO A 334 8.73 -2.31 -13.95
CA PRO A 334 9.76 -3.24 -14.37
C PRO A 334 10.65 -2.63 -15.47
N VAL A 335 11.96 -2.61 -15.23
CA VAL A 335 12.96 -1.97 -16.11
C VAL A 335 12.93 -2.56 -17.52
N ASP A 336 12.65 -3.86 -17.64
CA ASP A 336 12.51 -4.56 -18.92
C ASP A 336 11.36 -3.98 -19.75
N LEU A 337 10.22 -3.65 -19.15
CA LEU A 337 9.10 -3.02 -19.87
C LEU A 337 9.42 -1.60 -20.33
N VAL A 338 10.17 -0.85 -19.52
CA VAL A 338 10.58 0.52 -19.85
C VAL A 338 11.62 0.51 -20.98
N VAL A 339 12.61 -0.37 -20.92
CA VAL A 339 13.62 -0.55 -21.97
C VAL A 339 13.01 -1.05 -23.26
N ILE A 340 12.13 -2.07 -23.21
CA ILE A 340 11.43 -2.58 -24.41
C ILE A 340 10.60 -1.47 -25.05
N GLY A 341 9.86 -0.69 -24.25
CA GLY A 341 9.05 0.41 -24.76
C GLY A 341 9.89 1.54 -25.38
N ALA A 342 11.11 1.77 -24.90
CA ALA A 342 12.05 2.73 -25.51
C ALA A 342 12.65 2.19 -26.82
N LEU A 343 13.05 0.92 -26.84
CA LEU A 343 13.58 0.24 -28.02
C LEU A 343 12.55 0.11 -29.15
N ASP A 344 11.29 -0.23 -28.84
CA ASP A 344 10.19 -0.27 -29.83
C ASP A 344 9.93 1.10 -30.47
N ARG A 345 10.33 2.20 -29.82
CA ARG A 345 10.26 3.57 -30.35
C ARG A 345 11.55 4.01 -31.06
N GLY A 346 12.58 3.17 -31.10
CA GLY A 346 13.90 3.51 -31.62
C GLY A 346 14.67 4.51 -30.77
N ASP A 347 14.30 4.71 -29.50
CA ASP A 347 14.93 5.67 -28.59
C ASP A 347 16.01 4.98 -27.75
N CYS A 348 17.18 4.79 -28.36
CA CYS A 348 18.33 4.12 -27.75
C CYS A 348 18.87 4.87 -26.52
N ASP A 349 18.73 6.19 -26.47
CA ASP A 349 19.20 7.01 -25.35
C ASP A 349 18.27 6.87 -24.14
N ALA A 350 16.95 6.84 -24.35
CA ALA A 350 15.99 6.54 -23.29
C ALA A 350 16.14 5.11 -22.76
N ALA A 351 16.40 4.14 -23.65
CA ALA A 351 16.66 2.76 -23.25
C ALA A 351 17.90 2.64 -22.36
N ARG A 352 19.02 3.29 -22.75
CA ARG A 352 20.25 3.35 -21.95
C ARG A 352 20.05 4.07 -20.62
N ALA A 353 19.31 5.17 -20.59
CA ALA A 353 19.02 5.92 -19.37
C ALA A 353 18.22 5.09 -18.35
N ALA A 354 17.20 4.36 -18.81
CA ALA A 354 16.43 3.44 -17.97
C ALA A 354 17.33 2.34 -17.37
N LEU A 355 18.26 1.81 -18.16
CA LEU A 355 19.21 0.79 -17.73
C LEU A 355 20.18 1.34 -16.67
N VAL A 356 20.74 2.54 -16.87
CA VAL A 356 21.63 3.20 -15.90
C VAL A 356 20.91 3.47 -14.58
N SER A 357 19.67 3.99 -14.63
CA SER A 357 18.86 4.22 -13.42
C SER A 357 18.60 2.92 -12.65
N ALA A 358 18.38 1.81 -13.35
CA ALA A 358 18.22 0.50 -12.75
C ALA A 358 19.47 0.00 -12.02
N TYR A 359 20.67 0.21 -12.60
CA TYR A 359 21.94 -0.19 -11.97
C TYR A 359 22.29 0.61 -10.72
N MET A 360 21.74 1.82 -10.55
CA MET A 360 21.95 2.65 -9.37
C MET A 360 21.13 2.21 -8.15
N ARG A 361 20.28 1.19 -8.29
CA ARG A 361 19.44 0.63 -7.22
C ARG A 361 19.94 -0.74 -6.78
N PRO A 362 19.74 -1.13 -5.50
CA PRO A 362 20.01 -2.49 -5.05
C PRO A 362 19.01 -3.47 -5.71
N LEU A 363 19.48 -4.19 -6.73
CA LEU A 363 18.67 -5.17 -7.48
C LEU A 363 18.69 -6.54 -6.79
N ARG A 364 17.54 -7.23 -6.77
CA ARG A 364 17.46 -8.67 -6.45
C ARG A 364 18.12 -9.49 -7.55
N VAL A 365 18.51 -10.73 -7.24
CA VAL A 365 19.19 -11.65 -8.19
C VAL A 365 18.39 -11.83 -9.49
N ASP A 366 17.07 -12.00 -9.38
CA ASP A 366 16.19 -12.16 -10.55
C ASP A 366 16.04 -10.87 -11.38
N GLU A 367 16.13 -9.71 -10.75
CA GLU A 367 16.06 -8.41 -11.42
C GLU A 367 17.36 -8.13 -12.17
N ARG A 368 18.52 -8.45 -11.58
CA ARG A 368 19.83 -8.32 -12.22
C ARG A 368 19.90 -9.09 -13.54
N ARG A 369 19.40 -10.34 -13.55
CA ARG A 369 19.33 -11.15 -14.78
C ARG A 369 18.47 -10.51 -15.88
N ARG A 370 17.41 -9.78 -15.51
CA ARG A 370 16.56 -9.06 -16.48
C ARG A 370 17.25 -7.79 -17.00
N VAL A 371 17.99 -7.09 -16.16
CA VAL A 371 18.79 -5.93 -16.58
C VAL A 371 19.89 -6.37 -17.55
N ASP A 372 20.59 -7.47 -17.27
CA ASP A 372 21.63 -8.01 -18.15
C ASP A 372 21.07 -8.43 -19.53
N LEU A 373 19.85 -9.00 -19.56
CA LEU A 373 19.14 -9.33 -20.81
C LEU A 373 18.73 -8.07 -21.58
N ALA A 374 18.28 -7.03 -20.88
CA ALA A 374 17.94 -5.74 -21.48
C ALA A 374 19.18 -5.04 -22.04
N GLU A 375 20.32 -5.14 -21.36
CA GLU A 375 21.61 -4.61 -21.81
C GLU A 375 22.06 -5.29 -23.11
N ALA A 376 22.06 -6.63 -23.16
CA ALA A 376 22.40 -7.37 -24.37
C ALA A 376 21.53 -6.97 -25.57
N ARG A 377 20.24 -6.71 -25.32
CA ARG A 377 19.30 -6.28 -26.36
C ARG A 377 19.56 -4.86 -26.85
N ILE A 378 19.95 -3.94 -25.96
CA ILE A 378 20.39 -2.58 -26.35
C ILE A 378 21.65 -2.67 -27.21
N VAL A 379 22.60 -3.56 -26.90
CA VAL A 379 23.81 -3.74 -27.71
C VAL A 379 23.49 -4.22 -29.12
N ASP A 380 22.55 -5.16 -29.26
CA ASP A 380 22.13 -5.70 -30.55
C ASP A 380 21.31 -4.71 -31.39
N GLU A 381 20.36 -4.00 -30.78
CA GLU A 381 19.41 -3.12 -31.49
C GLU A 381 19.93 -1.68 -31.66
N CYS A 382 20.89 -1.25 -30.84
CA CYS A 382 21.46 0.10 -30.87
C CYS A 382 22.99 0.06 -31.08
N PRO A 383 23.47 -0.37 -32.27
CA PRO A 383 24.90 -0.40 -32.56
C PRO A 383 25.49 1.00 -32.36
N SER A 384 26.52 1.09 -31.53
CA SER A 384 27.20 2.34 -31.24
C SER A 384 27.69 2.96 -32.54
N THR A 385 27.23 4.17 -32.86
CA THR A 385 27.83 5.03 -33.89
C THR A 385 29.20 5.52 -33.40
N THR A 386 30.17 4.61 -33.36
CA THR A 386 31.59 4.90 -33.09
C THR A 386 32.49 4.48 -34.26
N GLU A 387 31.95 4.47 -35.48
CA GLU A 387 32.75 4.43 -36.71
C GLU A 387 32.37 5.61 -37.61
N GLY A 388 33.07 6.74 -37.41
CA GLY A 388 32.85 7.95 -38.18
C GLY A 388 33.80 9.08 -37.79
N GLY A 389 35.10 8.81 -37.76
CA GLY A 389 36.13 9.80 -37.48
C GLY A 389 37.53 9.30 -37.82
N ARG A 390 37.84 9.27 -39.12
CA ARG A 390 39.20 9.45 -39.65
C ARG A 390 39.29 10.85 -40.23
#